data_AF-W4LEN2-F1
#
_entry.id   AF-W4LEN2-F1
#
_cell.length_a   1.000
_cell.length_b   1.000
_cell.length_c   1.000
_cell.angle_alpha   90.00
_cell.angle_beta   90.00
_cell.angle_gamma   90.00
#
_symmetry.space_group_name_H-M   'P 1'
#
loop_
_entity.id
_entity.type
_entity.pdbx_description
1 polymer ?
#
loop_
_entity_poly.entity_id
_entity_poly.type
_entity_poly.pdbx_seq_one_letter_code
_entity_poly.pdbx_strand_id
1 'polypeptide(L)' 'MQVSAQEVAENIYEFQVPLPFKLKEINLFLVKSDDGCLLIDTGTNTPATAEALKANLDYLGVAFGDIRYVAITWCRDT' A
#
# COMPACT_ATOMS: atom_id res chain seq x y z
N MET A 1 10.47 4.48 -11.35
CA MET A 1 9.51 3.99 -10.33
C MET A 1 9.30 5.12 -9.35
N GLN A 2 8.06 5.53 -9.13
CA GLN A 2 7.74 6.65 -8.25
C GLN A 2 7.37 6.10 -6.88
N VAL A 3 8.20 6.42 -5.89
CA VAL A 3 7.90 6.19 -4.47
C VAL A 3 7.19 7.43 -3.96
N SER A 4 6.11 7.23 -3.19
CA SER A 4 5.30 8.29 -2.57
C SER A 4 5.09 8.09 -1.08
N ALA A 5 5.71 7.05 -0.50
CA ALA A 5 5.61 6.74 0.92
C ALA A 5 6.07 7.89 1.81
N GLN A 6 5.18 8.28 2.71
CA GLN A 6 5.42 9.30 3.73
C GLN A 6 4.86 8.83 5.07
N GLU A 7 5.56 9.17 6.17
CA GLU A 7 5.05 8.93 7.52
C GLU A 7 4.05 10.02 7.88
N VAL A 8 2.81 9.63 8.19
CA VAL A 8 1.71 10.57 8.51
C VAL A 8 1.37 10.58 10.00
N ALA A 9 1.79 9.55 10.73
CA ALA A 9 1.80 9.45 12.18
C ALA A 9 2.84 8.39 12.58
N GLU A 10 3.18 8.31 13.87
CA GLU A 10 4.18 7.35 14.37
C GLU A 10 3.89 5.92 13.87
N ASN A 11 4.81 5.37 13.07
CA ASN A 11 4.73 4.05 12.46
C ASN A 11 3.56 3.83 11.48
N ILE A 12 2.90 4.91 11.03
CA ILE A 12 1.82 4.88 10.03
C ILE A 12 2.27 5.61 8.78
N TYR A 13 2.29 4.88 7.67
CA TYR A 13 2.76 5.37 6.39
C TYR A 13 1.63 5.39 5.37
N GLU A 14 1.54 6.46 4.60
CA GLU A 14 0.65 6.60 3.45
C GLU A 14 1.46 6.53 2.16
N PHE A 15 0.96 5.82 1.15
CA PHE A 15 1.53 5.87 -0.21
C PHE A 15 0.46 5.64 -1.26
N GLN A 16 0.77 6.02 -2.50
CA GLN A 16 -0.15 5.96 -3.62
C GLN A 16 0.21 4.87 -4.61
N VAL A 17 -0.82 4.22 -5.15
CA VAL A 17 -0.69 3.28 -6.27
C VAL A 17 -1.63 3.68 -7.42
N PRO A 18 -1.24 3.43 -8.69
CA PRO A 18 -2.06 3.79 -9.83
C PRO A 18 -3.30 2.90 -9.94
N LEU A 19 -4.35 3.47 -10.54
CA LEU A 19 -5.63 2.84 -10.85
C LEU A 19 -5.93 2.90 -12.36
N PRO A 20 -6.54 1.86 -12.96
CA PRO A 20 -6.93 1.82 -14.37
C PRO A 20 -8.26 2.56 -14.64
N PHE A 21 -8.57 3.63 -13.90
CA PHE A 21 -9.86 4.32 -13.95
C PHE A 21 -9.71 5.83 -14.19
N LYS A 22 -10.84 6.56 -14.12
CA LYS A 22 -10.85 8.03 -14.17
C LYS A 22 -10.11 8.64 -12.97
N LEU A 23 -10.38 8.12 -11.77
CA LEU A 23 -9.54 8.34 -10.61
C LEU A 23 -8.21 7.60 -10.86
N LYS A 24 -7.10 8.33 -10.82
CA LYS A 24 -5.80 7.83 -11.28
C LYS A 24 -5.00 7.11 -10.23
N GLU A 25 -5.21 7.43 -8.96
CA GLU A 25 -4.45 6.90 -7.84
C GLU A 25 -5.36 6.69 -6.64
N ILE A 26 -4.95 5.80 -5.75
CA ILE A 26 -5.57 5.56 -4.45
C ILE A 26 -4.48 5.55 -3.39
N ASN A 27 -4.82 6.05 -2.20
CA ASN A 27 -3.95 5.98 -1.04
C ASN A 27 -4.11 4.60 -0.38
N LEU A 28 -2.98 3.97 -0.08
CA LEU A 28 -2.85 2.79 0.76
C LEU A 28 -2.13 3.20 2.04
N PHE A 29 -2.34 2.42 3.10
CA PHE A 29 -1.69 2.66 4.38
C PHE A 29 -0.95 1.42 4.87
N LEU A 30 0.21 1.64 5.47
CA LEU A 30 0.99 0.61 6.16
C LEU A 30 1.18 1.02 7.61
N VAL A 31 0.79 0.13 8.53
CA VAL A 31 1.08 0.27 9.96
C VAL A 31 2.17 -0.74 10.31
N LYS A 32 3.30 -0.25 10.82
CA LYS A 32 4.40 -1.09 11.30
C LYS A 32 4.21 -1.40 12.79
N SER A 33 4.52 -2.63 13.18
CA SER A 33 4.59 -3.05 14.58
C SER A 33 5.68 -4.11 14.76
N ASP A 34 6.03 -4.42 16.00
CA ASP A 34 7.03 -5.45 16.33
C ASP A 34 6.62 -6.86 15.85
N ASP A 35 5.33 -7.13 15.73
CA ASP A 35 4.80 -8.43 15.29
C ASP A 35 4.60 -8.54 13.78
N GLY A 36 4.95 -7.50 13.02
CA GLY A 36 4.77 -7.39 11.58
C GLY A 36 3.87 -6.22 11.18
N CYS A 37 3.51 -6.18 9.90
CA CYS A 37 2.79 -5.04 9.32
C CYS A 37 1.32 -5.35 9.04
N LEU A 38 0.48 -4.32 9.20
CA LEU A 38 -0.87 -4.26 8.64
C LEU A 38 -0.84 -3.41 7.37
N LEU A 39 -1.27 -3.98 6.25
CA LEU A 39 -1.54 -3.26 5.01
C LEU A 39 -3.04 -2.97 4.92
N ILE A 40 -3.41 -1.71 4.71
CA ILE A 40 -4.80 -1.27 4.51
C ILE A 40 -4.98 -0.95 3.02
N ASP A 41 -5.89 -1.70 2.39
CA ASP A 41 -6.15 -1.76 0.95
C ASP A 41 -4.93 -2.19 0.11
N THR A 42 -5.17 -2.60 -1.15
CA THR A 42 -4.11 -3.13 -2.04
C THR A 42 -4.12 -2.54 -3.45
N GLY A 43 -5.08 -1.68 -3.76
CA GLY A 43 -5.33 -1.23 -5.14
C GLY A 43 -5.90 -2.35 -6.03
N THR A 44 -5.72 -2.20 -7.36
CA THR A 44 -6.20 -3.14 -8.38
C THR A 44 -5.13 -4.14 -8.83
N ASN A 45 -5.53 -5.32 -9.30
CA ASN A 45 -4.61 -6.33 -9.83
C ASN A 45 -4.08 -5.95 -11.23
N THR A 46 -3.16 -5.00 -11.29
CA THR A 46 -2.43 -4.61 -12.52
C THR A 46 -0.92 -4.62 -12.27
N PRO A 47 -0.08 -4.83 -13.30
CA PRO A 47 1.38 -4.77 -13.15
C PRO A 47 1.86 -3.44 -12.57
N ALA A 48 1.31 -2.31 -13.04
CA ALA A 48 1.68 -0.99 -12.55
C ALA A 48 1.33 -0.79 -11.07
N THR A 49 0.17 -1.27 -10.62
CA THR A 49 -0.21 -1.23 -9.20
C THR A 49 0.73 -2.10 -8.36
N ALA A 50 1.03 -3.32 -8.81
CA ALA A 50 1.92 -4.25 -8.09
C ALA A 50 3.36 -3.71 -7.98
N GLU A 51 3.89 -3.13 -9.05
CA GLU A 51 5.21 -2.49 -9.07
C GLU A 51 5.26 -1.28 -8.12
N ALA A 52 4.24 -0.43 -8.12
CA ALA A 52 4.15 0.71 -7.22
C ALA A 52 4.01 0.29 -5.74
N LEU A 53 3.18 -0.72 -5.46
CA LEU A 53 3.06 -1.29 -4.12
C LEU A 53 4.42 -1.83 -3.63
N LYS A 54 5.08 -2.65 -4.45
CA LYS A 54 6.40 -3.19 -4.11
C LYS A 54 7.44 -2.08 -3.89
N ALA A 55 7.47 -1.07 -4.75
CA ALA A 55 8.43 0.03 -4.65
C ALA A 55 8.30 0.80 -3.32
N ASN A 56 7.07 1.06 -2.87
CA ASN A 56 6.82 1.75 -1.62
C ASN A 56 7.14 0.86 -0.40
N LEU A 57 6.80 -0.43 -0.45
CA LEU A 57 7.18 -1.39 0.60
C LEU A 57 8.70 -1.52 0.71
N ASP A 58 9.41 -1.67 -0.41
CA ASP A 58 10.87 -1.74 -0.46
C ASP A 58 11.51 -0.46 0.11
N TYR A 59 10.98 0.72 -0.24
CA TYR A 59 11.43 2.01 0.31
C TYR A 59 11.26 2.08 1.83
N LEU A 60 10.17 1.51 2.34
CA LEU A 60 9.91 1.40 3.78
C LEU A 60 10.69 0.25 4.44
N GLY A 61 11.49 -0.52 3.71
CA GLY A 61 12.22 -1.67 4.23
C GLY A 61 11.34 -2.83 4.66
N VAL A 62 10.17 -3.01 4.03
CA VAL A 62 9.18 -4.04 4.35
C VAL A 62 9.09 -5.03 3.21
N ALA A 63 9.33 -6.31 3.49
CA ALA A 63 9.09 -7.39 2.56
C ALA A 63 7.63 -7.85 2.63
N PHE A 64 7.12 -8.50 1.57
CA PHE A 64 5.78 -9.08 1.60
C PHE A 64 5.58 -10.10 2.75
N GLY A 65 6.65 -10.80 3.16
CA GLY A 65 6.61 -11.74 4.28
C GLY A 65 6.42 -11.07 5.65
N ASP A 66 6.65 -9.77 5.76
CA ASP A 66 6.44 -9.01 7.00
C ASP A 66 4.97 -8.57 7.16
N ILE A 67 4.18 -8.63 6.09
CA ILE A 67 2.75 -8.27 6.11
C ILE A 67 1.95 -9.42 6.73
N ARG A 68 1.47 -9.21 7.95
CA ARG A 68 0.69 -10.20 8.72
C ARG A 68 -0.81 -10.08 8.46
N TYR A 69 -1.27 -8.86 8.25
CA TYR A 69 -2.69 -8.54 8.12
C TYR A 69 -2.91 -7.68 6.88
N VAL A 70 -4.03 -7.95 6.20
CA VAL A 70 -4.55 -7.09 5.14
C VAL A 70 -5.98 -6.71 5.53
N ALA A 71 -6.22 -5.41 5.72
CA ALA A 71 -7.55 -4.88 5.94
C ALA A 71 -8.06 -4.26 4.64
N ILE A 72 -9.23 -4.70 4.16
CA ILE A 72 -9.88 -4.11 3.00
C ILE A 72 -11.03 -3.25 3.49
N THR A 73 -11.00 -1.96 3.19
CA THR A 73 -11.97 -1.00 3.72
C THR A 73 -13.35 -1.16 3.07
N TRP A 74 -13.38 -1.42 1.76
CA TRP A 74 -14.62 -1.59 1.00
C TRP A 74 -14.40 -2.46 -0.25
N CYS A 75 -15.27 -3.46 -0.47
CA CYS A 75 -15.31 -4.21 -1.72
C CYS A 75 -16.14 -3.42 -2.73
N ARG A 76 -15.51 -2.85 -3.75
CA ARG A 76 -16.20 -2.00 -4.73
C ARG A 76 -16.99 -2.89 -5.70
N ASP A 77 -18.32 -2.88 -5.59
CA ASP A 77 -19.25 -3.74 -6.36
C ASP A 77 -19.60 -3.23 -7.79
N THR A 78 -18.78 -2.38 -8.40
CA THR A 78 -19.10 -1.78 -9.72
C THR A 78 -18.37 -2.45 -10.87
#